data_AF-A0A7X5RDV4-F1
#
_entry.id   AF-A0A7X5RDV4-F1
#
_cell.length_a   1.000
_cell.length_b   1.000
_cell.length_c   1.000
_cell.angle_alpha   90.00
_cell.angle_beta   90.00
_cell.angle_gamma   90.00
#
_symmetry.space_group_name_H-M   'P 1'
#
loop_
_entity.id
_entity.type
_entity.pdbx_description
1 polymer ?
#
loop_
_entity_poly.entity_id
_entity_poly.type
_entity_poly.pdbx_seq_one_letter_code
_entity_poly.pdbx_strand_id
1 'polypeptide(L)' 'MPATKQQIRQIIADNNLNSVADVYSLLRDSFKDILQELMEAELDASLGYEKNQKGDAATSNKRNGHSPKTL' A
#
# COMPACT_ATOMS: atom_id res chain seq x y z
N MET A 1 -9.78 12.80 -10.27
CA MET A 1 -11.17 12.67 -10.78
C MET A 1 -11.93 11.76 -9.84
N PRO A 2 -13.19 12.03 -9.50
CA PRO A 2 -13.99 11.08 -8.73
C PRO A 2 -14.08 9.75 -9.50
N ALA A 3 -14.09 8.63 -8.78
CA ALA A 3 -14.28 7.32 -9.39
C ALA A 3 -15.53 7.35 -10.28
N THR A 4 -15.37 6.95 -11.55
CA THR A 4 -16.49 6.93 -12.48
C THR A 4 -17.50 5.88 -12.02
N LYS A 5 -18.80 6.11 -12.26
CA LYS A 5 -19.87 5.15 -11.89
C LYS A 5 -19.61 3.74 -12.45
N GLN A 6 -18.90 3.63 -13.57
CA GLN A 6 -18.51 2.36 -14.16
C GLN A 6 -17.42 1.65 -13.34
N GLN A 7 -16.40 2.37 -12.88
CA GLN A 7 -15.38 1.81 -11.98
C GLN A 7 -16.00 1.29 -10.69
N ILE A 8 -16.96 2.02 -10.11
CA ILE A 8 -17.65 1.59 -8.88
C ILE A 8 -18.45 0.29 -9.14
N ARG A 9 -19.17 0.18 -10.25
CA ARG A 9 -19.91 -1.03 -10.61
C ARG A 9 -19.00 -2.23 -10.85
N GLN A 10 -17.85 -1.99 -11.46
CA GLN A 10 -16.85 -3.02 -11.74
C GLN A 10 -16.24 -3.55 -10.44
N ILE A 11 -15.88 -2.65 -9.51
CA ILE A 11 -15.39 -3.03 -8.16
C ILE A 11 -16.43 -3.86 -7.39
N ILE A 12 -17.72 -3.51 -7.47
CA ILE A 12 -18.80 -4.26 -6.82
C ILE A 12 -18.93 -5.67 -7.39
N ALA A 13 -18.89 -5.82 -8.72
CA ALA A 13 -19.00 -7.10 -9.40
C ALA A 13 -17.77 -8.00 -9.19
N ASP A 14 -16.56 -7.42 -9.30
CA ASP A 14 -15.29 -8.15 -9.22
C ASP A 14 -14.99 -8.65 -7.80
N ASN A 15 -15.43 -7.92 -6.77
CA ASN A 15 -15.21 -8.29 -5.36
C ASN A 15 -16.41 -8.98 -4.71
N ASN A 16 -17.45 -9.33 -5.48
CA ASN A 16 -18.66 -9.99 -5.01
C ASN A 16 -19.25 -9.31 -3.75
N LEU A 17 -19.32 -7.97 -3.77
CA LEU A 17 -19.74 -7.18 -2.62
C LEU A 17 -21.26 -7.28 -2.46
N ASN A 18 -21.71 -8.03 -1.46
CA ASN A 18 -23.14 -8.26 -1.20
C ASN A 18 -23.63 -7.45 0.01
N SER A 19 -22.72 -6.91 0.82
CA SER A 19 -23.01 -6.18 2.05
C SER A 19 -22.16 -4.92 2.20
N VAL A 20 -22.66 -3.96 3.00
CA VAL A 20 -21.89 -2.80 3.47
C VAL A 20 -20.63 -3.23 4.23
N ALA A 21 -20.67 -4.38 4.91
CA ALA A 21 -19.51 -4.95 5.59
C ALA A 21 -18.40 -5.36 4.59
N ASP A 22 -18.77 -5.88 3.42
CA ASP A 22 -17.82 -6.29 2.39
C ASP A 22 -17.13 -5.06 1.78
N VAL A 23 -17.89 -3.98 1.58
CA VAL A 23 -17.34 -2.70 1.14
C VAL A 23 -16.33 -2.16 2.14
N TYR A 24 -16.64 -2.25 3.44
CA TYR A 24 -15.71 -1.80 4.49
C TYR A 24 -14.43 -2.65 4.52
N SER A 25 -14.54 -3.97 4.40
CA SER A 25 -13.40 -4.88 4.33
C SER A 25 -12.53 -4.60 3.11
N LEU A 26 -13.13 -4.45 1.93
CA LEU A 26 -12.42 -4.10 0.70
C LEU A 26 -11.65 -2.78 0.84
N LEU A 27 -12.31 -1.75 1.38
CA LEU A 27 -11.68 -0.46 1.59
C LEU A 27 -10.53 -0.58 2.60
N ARG A 28 -10.72 -1.31 3.70
CA ARG A 28 -9.68 -1.54 4.71
C ARG A 28 -8.46 -2.24 4.12
N ASP A 29 -8.67 -3.29 3.33
CA ASP A 29 -7.58 -4.05 2.70
C ASP A 29 -6.85 -3.20 1.64
N SER A 30 -7.61 -2.48 0.80
CA SER A 30 -7.01 -1.53 -0.16
C SER A 30 -6.22 -0.42 0.54
N PHE A 31 -6.71 0.06 1.69
CA PHE A 31 -6.05 1.11 2.45
C PHE A 31 -4.76 0.62 3.11
N LYS A 32 -4.72 -0.65 3.53
CA LYS A 32 -3.51 -1.29 4.05
C LYS A 32 -2.39 -1.28 3.01
N ASP A 33 -2.68 -1.64 1.76
CA ASP A 33 -1.68 -1.66 0.69
C ASP A 33 -1.21 -0.24 0.33
N ILE A 34 -2.13 0.73 0.28
CA ILE A 34 -1.80 2.15 0.07
C ILE A 34 -0.87 2.67 1.18
N LEU A 35 -1.18 2.37 2.45
CA LEU A 35 -0.36 2.78 3.59
C LEU A 35 1.03 2.13 3.54
N GLN A 36 1.09 0.84 3.19
CA GLN A 36 2.37 0.14 3.06
C GLN A 36 3.26 0.81 2.02
N GLU A 37 2.72 1.13 0.84
CA GLU A 37 3.53 1.76 -0.21
C GLU A 37 3.93 3.19 0.10
N LEU A 38 3.07 3.93 0.80
CA LEU A 38 3.44 5.25 1.30
C LEU A 38 4.63 5.16 2.28
N MET A 39 4.61 4.18 3.18
CA MET A 39 5.72 3.96 4.13
C MET A 39 7.01 3.49 3.45
N GLU A 40 6.94 2.63 2.42
CA GLU A 40 8.11 2.26 1.63
C GLU A 40 8.68 3.49 0.91
N ALA A 41 7.85 4.29 0.25
CA ALA A 41 8.29 5.49 -0.45
C ALA A 41 8.96 6.51 0.50
N GLU A 42 8.41 6.71 1.70
CA GLU A 42 9.03 7.53 2.74
C GLU A 42 10.38 6.97 3.20
N LEU A 43 10.51 5.65 3.30
CA LEU A 43 11.75 4.97 3.67
C LEU A 43 12.82 5.11 2.57
N ASP A 44 12.44 4.95 1.31
CA ASP A 44 13.31 5.13 0.13
C ASP A 44 13.85 6.56 0.08
N ALA A 45 12.99 7.57 0.30
CA ALA A 45 13.40 8.97 0.36
C ALA A 45 14.32 9.26 1.56
N SER A 46 14.03 8.67 2.73
CA SER A 46 14.82 8.89 3.95
C SER A 46 16.20 8.23 3.90
N LEU A 47 16.29 7.04 3.32
CA LEU A 47 17.54 6.31 3.15
C LEU A 47 18.34 6.79 1.93
N GLY A 48 17.68 7.38 0.94
CA GLY A 48 18.27 7.82 -0.32
C GLY A 48 18.61 6.69 -1.29
N TYR A 49 18.06 5.48 -1.07
CA TYR A 49 18.24 4.33 -1.95
C TYR A 49 17.03 3.39 -1.89
N GLU A 50 16.73 2.75 -3.01
CA GLU A 50 15.60 1.82 -3.16
C GLU A 50 15.91 0.43 -2.58
N LYS A 51 14.86 -0.35 -2.32
CA LYS A 51 15.00 -1.75 -1.88
C LYS A 51 15.79 -2.55 -2.92
N ASN A 52 16.82 -3.27 -2.46
CA ASN A 52 17.74 -4.06 -3.29
C ASN A 52 18.60 -3.26 -4.29
N GLN A 53 18.72 -1.93 -4.13
CA GLN A 53 19.67 -1.16 -4.92
C GLN A 53 21.10 -1.67 -4.67
N LYS A 54 21.74 -2.19 -5.73
CA LYS A 54 23.12 -2.69 -5.68
C LYS A 54 24.09 -1.56 -5.96
N GLY A 55 25.10 -1.42 -5.12
CA GLY A 55 26.15 -0.40 -5.24
C GLY A 55 26.58 0.13 -3.88
N ASP A 56 27.56 1.04 -3.88
CA ASP A 56 28.00 1.72 -2.67
C ASP A 56 26.96 2.77 -2.27
N ALA A 57 25.97 2.36 -1.49
CA ALA A 57 25.16 3.29 -0.73
C ALA A 57 26.07 3.86 0.38
N ALA A 58 26.36 5.16 0.32
CA ALA A 58 27.20 5.90 1.26
C ALA A 58 26.53 6.10 2.64
N THR A 59 25.93 5.05 3.18
CA THR A 59 25.23 5.03 4.45
C THR A 59 25.46 3.70 5.16
N SER A 60 25.73 3.79 6.46
CA SER A 60 25.79 2.64 7.37
C SER A 60 24.41 2.08 7.69
N ASN A 61 23.33 2.83 7.40
CA ASN A 61 21.96 2.44 7.71
C ASN A 61 21.39 1.52 6.62
N LYS A 62 21.02 0.29 7.00
CA LYS A 62 20.49 -0.74 6.11
C LYS A 62 19.06 -1.11 6.48
N ARG A 63 18.25 -1.42 5.46
CA ARG A 63 16.88 -1.91 5.66
C ARG A 63 16.90 -3.20 6.50
N ASN A 64 16.00 -3.29 7.47
CA ASN A 64 15.95 -4.38 8.44
C ASN A 64 14.59 -5.10 8.47
N GLY A 65 14.03 -5.37 7.29
CA GLY A 65 12.75 -6.06 7.15
C GLY A 65 11.54 -5.22 7.59
N HIS A 66 10.46 -5.91 7.97
CA HIS A 66 9.18 -5.30 8.33
C HIS A 66 8.70 -5.83 9.69
N SER A 67 7.96 -4.99 10.42
CA SER A 67 7.30 -5.37 11.67
C SER A 67 5.78 -5.21 11.53
N PRO A 68 4.97 -6.18 11.98
CA PRO A 68 3.52 -6.03 11.94
C PRO A 68 3.05 -4.94 12.91
N LYS A 69 2.09 -4.12 12.47
CA LYS A 69 1.43 -3.11 13.30
C LYS A 69 -0.08 -3.19 13.07
N THR A 70 -0.83 -3.38 14.15
CA THR A 70 -2.29 -3.25 14.13
C THR A 70 -2.65 -1.78 14.35
N LEU A 71 -3.32 -1.18 13.38
CA LEU A 71 -3.85 0.18 13.42
C LEU A 71 -5.33 0.16 13.83
#